data_AF-M1CT61-F1
#
_entry.id   AF-M1CT61-F1
#
_cell.length_a   1.000
_cell.length_b   1.000
_cell.length_c   1.000
_cell.angle_alpha   90.00
_cell.angle_beta   90.00
_cell.angle_gamma   90.00
#
_symmetry.space_group_name_H-M   'P 1'
#
loop_
_entity.id
_entity.type
_entity.pdbx_description
1 polymer ?
#
loop_
_entity_poly.entity_id
_entity_poly.type
_entity_poly.pdbx_seq_one_letter_code
_entity_poly.pdbx_strand_id
1 'polypeptide(L)'
;MSISDGLDQDGLTTSSGRDFFAIEKSMENYMPCQLETIIRDQEDGIVCLIVDLLASWAIEIANKCGVHVAGFWPAMLATYKLINSIPEMLHDGIISETGNIHTFFFRVLFHAMSGT
;
A
#
# COMPACT_ATOMS: atom_id res chain seq x y z
N MET A 1 -6.71 10.87 14.52
CA MET A 1 -5.33 10.42 14.71
C MET A 1 -4.63 10.44 13.36
N SER A 2 -3.38 10.88 13.28
CA SER A 2 -2.58 10.89 12.05
C SER A 2 -1.41 9.94 12.19
N ILE A 3 -1.07 9.22 11.13
CA ILE A 3 0.12 8.37 11.05
C ILE A 3 1.24 9.22 10.48
N SER A 4 2.41 9.24 11.15
CA SER A 4 3.60 9.87 10.60
C SER A 4 4.05 9.14 9.35
N ASP A 5 4.39 9.88 8.29
CA ASP A 5 5.01 9.34 7.08
C ASP A 5 6.54 9.25 7.23
N GLY A 6 7.13 9.61 8.37
CA GLY A 6 8.57 9.43 8.63
C GLY A 6 9.50 10.15 7.66
N LEU A 7 8.98 11.12 6.89
CA LEU A 7 9.78 11.98 6.02
C LEU A 7 10.16 13.25 6.80
N ASP A 8 11.46 13.55 6.84
CA ASP A 8 11.99 14.71 7.58
C ASP A 8 11.37 16.02 7.08
N GLN A 9 10.99 16.91 8.01
CA GLN A 9 10.45 18.24 7.68
C GLN A 9 11.53 19.28 7.37
N ASP A 10 12.80 18.89 7.32
CA ASP A 10 13.95 19.80 7.31
C ASP A 10 14.05 20.60 6.00
N GLY A 11 13.29 21.70 5.93
CA GLY A 11 13.77 23.07 5.78
C GLY A 11 14.56 23.49 4.54
N LEU A 12 14.93 22.58 3.64
CA LEU A 12 15.57 22.92 2.38
C LEU A 12 14.65 22.52 1.25
N THR A 13 13.98 23.54 0.72
CA THR A 13 13.20 23.57 -0.51
C THR A 13 13.99 23.01 -1.68
N THR A 14 14.08 21.70 -1.76
CA THR A 14 14.26 20.98 -3.00
C THR A 14 13.12 19.98 -3.03
N SER A 15 12.38 19.97 -4.12
CA SER A 15 11.29 19.05 -4.39
C SER A 15 11.72 17.56 -4.40
N SER A 16 12.92 17.22 -3.95
CA SER A 16 13.46 15.85 -3.92
C SER A 16 13.20 15.07 -2.63
N GLY A 17 12.80 15.72 -1.51
CA GLY A 17 12.53 15.00 -0.25
C GLY A 17 11.16 14.31 -0.18
N ARG A 18 10.19 14.73 -1.00
CA ARG A 18 8.84 14.16 -1.10
C ARG A 18 8.49 13.85 -2.55
N ASP A 19 9.36 13.12 -3.22
CA ASP A 19 8.99 12.55 -4.51
C ASP A 19 8.11 11.31 -4.31
N PHE A 20 7.53 10.83 -5.41
CA PHE A 20 6.65 9.66 -5.40
C PHE A 20 7.33 8.43 -4.79
N PHE A 21 8.64 8.26 -5.04
CA PHE A 21 9.42 7.12 -4.56
C PHE A 21 9.70 7.19 -3.06
N ALA A 22 9.93 8.39 -2.52
CA ALA A 22 10.10 8.61 -1.09
C ALA A 22 8.81 8.28 -0.33
N ILE A 23 7.66 8.68 -0.88
CA ILE A 23 6.34 8.37 -0.30
C ILE A 23 6.07 6.87 -0.37
N GLU A 24 6.23 6.24 -1.54
CA GLU A 24 6.06 4.79 -1.72
C GLU A 24 6.96 4.01 -0.75
N LYS A 25 8.23 4.39 -0.67
CA LYS A 25 9.19 3.76 0.25
C LYS A 25 8.78 3.92 1.71
N SER A 26 8.27 5.09 2.10
CA SER A 26 7.78 5.31 3.46
C SER A 26 6.55 4.47 3.77
N MET A 27 5.58 4.43 2.85
CA MET A 27 4.37 3.63 2.97
C MET A 27 4.69 2.16 3.24
N GLU A 28 5.73 1.62 2.61
CA GLU A 28 6.10 0.21 2.78
C GLU A 28 7.05 -0.07 3.95
N ASN A 29 7.93 0.88 4.31
CA ASN A 29 9.02 0.58 5.26
C ASN A 29 8.87 1.28 6.61
N TYR A 30 8.09 2.35 6.70
CA TYR A 30 7.96 3.18 7.91
C TYR A 30 6.55 3.14 8.49
N MET A 31 5.54 3.48 7.67
CA MET A 31 4.15 3.56 8.09
C MET A 31 3.58 2.25 8.68
N PRO A 32 3.99 1.02 8.28
CA PRO A 32 3.43 -0.20 8.83
C PRO A 32 3.66 -0.37 10.33
N CYS A 33 4.85 -0.02 10.83
CA CYS A 33 5.19 -0.07 12.25
C CYS A 33 4.35 0.93 13.07
N GLN A 34 4.12 2.12 12.50
CA GLN A 34 3.27 3.14 13.12
C GLN A 34 1.82 2.67 13.22
N LEU A 35 1.28 2.07 12.15
CA LEU A 35 -0.07 1.52 12.15
C LEU A 35 -0.21 0.38 13.16
N GLU A 36 0.76 -0.53 13.23
CA GLU A 36 0.76 -1.64 14.22
C GLU A 36 0.68 -1.11 15.65
N THR A 37 1.44 -0.04 15.95
CA THR A 37 1.41 0.61 17.27
C THR A 37 0.02 1.19 17.56
N ILE A 38 -0.55 1.92 16.60
CA ILE A 38 -1.88 2.53 16.75
C ILE A 38 -2.95 1.47 17.02
N ILE A 39 -2.93 0.35 16.30
CA ILE A 39 -3.90 -0.74 16.48
C ILE A 39 -3.81 -1.32 17.90
N ARG A 40 -2.59 -1.53 18.40
CA ARG A 40 -2.35 -2.13 19.72
C ARG A 40 -2.67 -1.18 20.87
N ASP A 41 -2.47 0.12 20.67
CA ASP A 41 -2.70 1.14 21.69
C ASP A 41 -4.19 1.57 21.77
N GLN A 42 -5.08 1.05 20.92
CA GLN A 42 -6.52 1.30 21.06
C GLN A 42 -7.11 0.50 22.22
N GLU A 43 -7.46 1.19 23.31
CA GLU A 43 -8.06 0.59 24.51
C GLU A 43 -9.39 -0.13 24.23
N ASP A 44 -10.24 0.45 23.38
CA ASP A 44 -11.56 -0.10 23.02
C ASP A 44 -11.47 -1.25 21.98
N GLY A 45 -10.27 -1.50 21.45
CA GLY A 45 -10.03 -2.45 20.37
C GLY A 45 -10.55 -1.96 19.01
N ILE A 46 -9.99 -2.52 17.93
CA ILE A 46 -10.42 -2.25 16.56
C ILE A 46 -11.09 -3.51 16.01
N VAL A 47 -12.34 -3.37 15.54
CA VAL A 47 -13.10 -4.51 14.99
C VAL A 47 -12.82 -4.76 13.51
N CYS A 48 -12.47 -3.72 12.75
CA CYS A 48 -12.20 -3.77 11.31
C CYS A 48 -11.36 -2.57 10.84
N LEU A 49 -10.44 -2.80 9.90
CA LEU A 49 -9.76 -1.76 9.12
C LEU A 49 -10.38 -1.68 7.72
N ILE A 50 -10.66 -0.46 7.26
CA ILE A 50 -10.98 -0.19 5.85
C ILE A 50 -9.75 0.46 5.23
N VAL A 51 -9.19 -0.17 4.20
CA VAL A 51 -7.89 0.23 3.64
C VAL A 51 -8.04 0.59 2.17
N ASP A 52 -7.41 1.69 1.75
CA ASP A 52 -7.20 1.94 0.32
C ASP A 52 -6.26 0.86 -0.23
N LEU A 53 -6.63 0.22 -1.34
CA LEU A 53 -5.78 -0.82 -1.95
C LEU A 53 -4.46 -0.28 -2.50
N LEU A 54 -4.31 1.03 -2.70
CA LEU A 54 -3.00 1.65 -2.94
C LEU A 54 -2.09 1.59 -1.71
N ALA A 55 -2.65 1.47 -0.50
CA ALA A 55 -1.95 1.27 0.76
C ALA A 55 -2.14 -0.17 1.28
N SER A 56 -2.13 -1.16 0.39
CA SER A 56 -2.44 -2.56 0.75
C SER A 56 -1.43 -3.20 1.71
N TRP A 57 -0.27 -2.58 1.97
CA TRP A 57 0.62 -2.96 3.08
C TRP A 57 -0.11 -2.99 4.43
N ALA A 58 -1.16 -2.18 4.61
CA ALA A 58 -1.97 -2.15 5.83
C ALA A 58 -2.77 -3.44 6.07
N ILE A 59 -3.04 -4.22 5.01
CA ILE A 59 -3.74 -5.51 5.11
C ILE A 59 -2.90 -6.51 5.91
N GLU A 60 -1.59 -6.58 5.64
CA GLU A 60 -0.68 -7.46 6.36
C GLU A 60 -0.60 -7.09 7.85
N ILE A 61 -0.58 -5.79 8.15
CA ILE A 61 -0.58 -5.30 9.53
C ILE A 61 -1.89 -5.63 10.25
N ALA A 62 -3.03 -5.47 9.58
CA ALA A 62 -4.33 -5.85 10.15
C ALA A 62 -4.37 -7.36 10.47
N ASN A 63 -3.95 -8.21 9.51
CA ASN A 63 -3.87 -9.65 9.69
C ASN A 63 -2.94 -10.02 10.86
N LYS A 64 -1.76 -9.40 10.95
CA LYS A 64 -0.80 -9.59 12.04
C LYS A 64 -1.38 -9.21 13.40
N CYS A 65 -2.23 -8.20 13.44
CA CYS A 65 -2.90 -7.75 14.67
C CYS A 65 -4.19 -8.52 14.97
N GLY A 66 -4.61 -9.47 14.12
CA GLY A 66 -5.85 -10.22 14.29
C GLY A 66 -7.12 -9.38 14.06
N VAL A 67 -7.03 -8.30 13.28
CA VAL A 67 -8.14 -7.40 12.99
C VAL A 67 -8.70 -7.69 11.60
N HIS A 68 -10.03 -7.73 11.47
CA HIS A 68 -10.68 -7.87 10.17
C HIS A 68 -10.29 -6.71 9.25
N VAL A 69 -10.19 -6.96 7.95
CA VAL A 69 -9.79 -5.92 6.98
C VAL A 69 -10.60 -5.99 5.71
N ALA A 70 -11.00 -4.83 5.21
CA ALA A 70 -11.71 -4.66 3.94
C ALA A 70 -10.95 -3.68 3.05
N GLY A 71 -10.57 -4.14 1.85
CA GLY A 71 -9.94 -3.31 0.83
C GLY A 71 -10.96 -2.46 0.06
N PHE A 72 -10.61 -1.21 -0.20
CA PHE A 72 -11.40 -0.24 -0.95
C PHE A 72 -10.58 0.34 -2.10
N TRP A 73 -11.17 0.37 -3.30
CA TRP A 73 -10.58 1.02 -4.47
C TRP A 73 -11.35 2.31 -4.77
N PRO A 74 -10.76 3.49 -4.51
CA PRO A 74 -11.46 4.76 -4.71
C PRO A 74 -11.63 5.15 -6.18
N ALA A 75 -10.91 4.51 -7.11
CA ALA A 75 -10.97 4.81 -8.54
C ALA A 75 -12.00 3.91 -9.28
N MET A 76 -11.94 3.88 -10.62
CA MET A 76 -12.89 3.13 -11.44
C MET A 76 -12.68 1.61 -11.32
N LEU A 77 -13.75 0.82 -11.31
CA LEU A 77 -13.66 -0.65 -11.36
C LEU A 77 -12.83 -1.15 -12.55
N ALA A 78 -12.90 -0.46 -13.70
CA ALA A 78 -12.10 -0.82 -14.87
C ALA A 78 -10.59 -0.70 -14.63
N THR A 79 -10.14 0.28 -13.84
CA THR A 79 -8.71 0.42 -13.52
C THR A 79 -8.26 -0.66 -12.54
N TYR A 80 -9.12 -1.05 -11.59
CA TYR A 80 -8.86 -2.20 -10.74
C TYR A 80 -8.73 -3.49 -11.57
N LYS A 81 -9.69 -3.75 -12.48
CA LYS A 81 -9.63 -4.92 -13.37
C LYS A 81 -8.38 -4.93 -14.25
N LEU A 82 -7.98 -3.78 -14.78
CA LEU A 82 -6.75 -3.65 -15.55
C LEU A 82 -5.53 -4.07 -14.73
N ILE A 83 -5.41 -3.56 -13.49
CA ILE A 83 -4.31 -3.90 -12.59
C ILE A 83 -4.34 -5.40 -12.23
N ASN A 84 -5.52 -5.94 -11.95
CA ASN A 84 -5.69 -7.35 -11.61
C ASN A 84 -5.33 -8.30 -12.77
N SER A 85 -5.45 -7.84 -14.03
CA SER A 85 -5.10 -8.63 -15.22
C SER A 85 -3.62 -8.53 -15.62
N ILE A 86 -2.80 -7.72 -14.94
CA ILE A 86 -1.36 -7.61 -15.24
C ILE A 86 -0.60 -8.94 -15.25
N PRO A 87 -0.80 -9.89 -14.32
CA PRO A 87 -0.08 -11.16 -14.39
C PRO A 87 -0.43 -11.94 -15.67
N GLU A 88 -1.71 -11.97 -16.04
CA GLU A 88 -2.17 -12.61 -17.28
C GLU A 88 -1.62 -11.89 -18.50
N MET A 89 -1.62 -10.55 -18.51
CA MET A 89 -1.09 -9.76 -19.61
C MET A 89 0.43 -9.92 -19.79
N LEU A 90 1.18 -10.15 -18.70
CA LEU A 90 2.61 -10.50 -18.75
C LEU A 90 2.80 -11.91 -19.33
N HIS A 91 2.04 -12.88 -18.81
CA HIS A 91 2.08 -14.27 -19.29
C HIS A 91 1.77 -14.37 -20.79
N ASP A 92 0.75 -13.65 -21.25
CA ASP A 92 0.31 -13.65 -22.64
C ASP A 92 1.18 -12.77 -23.56
N GLY A 93 2.20 -12.11 -23.01
CA GLY A 93 3.11 -11.24 -23.76
C GLY A 93 2.46 -9.96 -24.30
N ILE A 94 1.28 -9.58 -23.78
CA ILE A 94 0.60 -8.33 -24.12
C ILE A 94 1.40 -7.12 -23.61
N ILE A 95 2.03 -7.26 -22.44
CA ILE A 95 2.96 -6.28 -21.86
C ILE A 95 4.29 -6.95 -21.52
N SER A 96 5.39 -6.17 -21.62
CA SER A 96 6.74 -6.65 -21.27
C SER A 96 7.01 -6.51 -19.78
N GLU A 97 7.79 -7.44 -19.23
CA GLU A 97 8.34 -7.34 -17.86
C GLU A 97 9.22 -6.09 -17.67
N THR A 98 9.77 -5.53 -18.75
CA THR A 98 10.64 -4.35 -18.74
C THR A 98 9.91 -3.01 -18.73
N GLY A 99 8.61 -2.98 -18.42
CA GLY A 99 7.98 -1.73 -18.04
C GLY A 99 8.79 -1.10 -16.90
N ASN A 100 9.30 0.13 -17.06
CA ASN A 100 9.89 0.95 -15.99
C ASN A 100 8.86 1.34 -14.91
N ILE A 101 7.77 0.57 -14.79
CA ILE A 101 6.88 0.63 -13.66
C ILE A 101 7.61 -0.16 -12.58
N HIS A 102 8.29 0.55 -11.69
CA HIS A 102 9.00 -0.05 -10.58
C HIS A 102 8.14 -1.14 -9.94
N THR A 103 8.73 -2.33 -9.80
CA THR A 103 8.11 -3.59 -9.37
C THR A 103 7.40 -3.51 -8.02
N PHE A 104 7.55 -2.40 -7.29
CA PHE A 104 7.02 -2.12 -5.96
C PHE A 104 5.51 -1.82 -5.97
N PHE A 105 5.04 -0.88 -6.81
CA PHE A 105 3.62 -0.50 -6.89
C PHE A 105 2.69 -1.69 -7.21
N PHE A 106 3.18 -2.68 -7.95
CA PHE A 106 2.44 -3.92 -8.20
C PHE A 106 2.59 -4.97 -7.12
N ARG A 107 3.72 -5.10 -6.41
CA ARG A 107 3.86 -6.15 -5.38
C ARG A 107 2.82 -6.01 -4.27
N VAL A 108 2.51 -4.78 -3.87
CA VAL A 108 1.55 -4.45 -2.81
C VAL A 108 0.11 -4.73 -3.27
N LEU A 109 -0.27 -4.32 -4.48
CA LEU A 109 -1.56 -4.67 -5.11
C LEU A 109 -1.70 -6.18 -5.35
N PHE A 110 -0.65 -6.86 -5.79
CA PHE A 110 -0.67 -8.30 -6.05
C PHE A 110 -0.82 -9.14 -4.80
N HIS A 111 -0.18 -8.78 -3.68
CA HIS A 111 -0.36 -9.49 -2.42
C HIS A 111 -1.81 -9.38 -1.91
N ALA A 112 -2.42 -8.20 -2.05
CA ALA A 112 -3.84 -8.01 -1.72
C ALA A 112 -4.80 -8.80 -2.64
N MET A 113 -4.44 -9.00 -3.91
CA MET A 113 -5.27 -9.71 -4.89
C MET A 113 -5.07 -11.23 -4.90
N SER A 114 -3.93 -11.73 -4.39
CA SER A 114 -3.60 -13.16 -4.43
C SER A 114 -4.28 -13.99 -3.32
N GLY A 115 -4.88 -13.34 -2.31
CA GLY A 115 -5.64 -14.04 -1.26
C GLY A 115 -4.83 -15.06 -0.45
N THR A 116 -3.49 -15.00 -0.52
CA THR A 116 -2.52 -15.82 0.23
C THR A 116 -1.71 -14.96 1.17
#